data_AF-A0A5E4J4Q8-F1
#
_entry.id   AF-A0A5E4J4Q8-F1
#
_cell.length_a   1.000
_cell.length_b   1.000
_cell.length_c   1.000
_cell.angle_alpha   90.00
_cell.angle_beta   90.00
_cell.angle_gamma   90.00
#
_symmetry.space_group_name_H-M   'P 1'
#
loop_
_entity.id
_entity.type
_entity.pdbx_description
1 polymer ?
#
loop_
_entity_poly.entity_id
_entity_poly.type
_entity_poly.pdbx_seq_one_letter_code
_entity_poly.pdbx_strand_id
1 'polypeptide(L)'
;MNAQLTKSLDNAAMAVGFVLFFGIMISGDLRHSLGVAMGPIIGWLPAILPFHVVLFVMAAITGLYASLIQKYTMDWEFLRNQQNKMKKLQRDMKEAQLSGDQGRVQALQNEQMKMVSEQGKMMQMQFKPMLYIGIVSYPLFMWAYLYISQNPNMIMTFPFWGTHPINNTVIGPVLYWFYWYFVCSLPVSQIIRKALDIGSMS
;
A
#
# COMPACT_ATOMS: atom_id res chain seq x y z
N MET A 1 -21.65 10.63 -17.83
CA MET A 1 -21.53 10.58 -16.36
C MET A 1 -20.97 11.92 -15.89
N ASN A 2 -21.68 12.64 -15.02
CA ASN A 2 -21.45 14.07 -14.77
C ASN A 2 -20.10 14.29 -14.04
N ALA A 3 -19.17 15.06 -14.62
CA ALA A 3 -17.81 15.27 -14.08
C ALA A 3 -17.78 15.82 -12.64
N GLN A 4 -18.87 16.49 -12.24
CA GLN A 4 -19.05 16.99 -10.87
C GLN A 4 -19.39 15.85 -9.88
N LEU A 5 -20.16 14.84 -10.30
CA LEU A 5 -20.48 13.67 -9.48
C LEU A 5 -19.24 12.81 -9.23
N THR A 6 -18.41 12.60 -10.25
CA THR A 6 -17.17 11.82 -10.11
C THR A 6 -16.16 12.50 -9.19
N LYS A 7 -16.09 13.84 -9.23
CA LYS A 7 -15.20 14.62 -8.35
C LYS A 7 -15.67 14.64 -6.90
N SER A 8 -16.99 14.77 -6.67
CA SER A 8 -17.56 14.67 -5.32
C SER A 8 -17.38 13.27 -4.73
N LEU A 9 -17.51 12.22 -5.55
CA LEU A 9 -17.26 10.84 -5.14
C LEU A 9 -15.78 10.62 -4.79
N ASP A 10 -14.84 11.17 -5.58
CA ASP A 10 -13.40 11.09 -5.29
C ASP A 10 -13.08 11.73 -3.93
N ASN A 11 -13.62 12.92 -3.68
CA ASN A 11 -13.43 13.63 -2.41
C ASN A 11 -14.04 12.89 -1.22
N ALA A 12 -15.24 12.34 -1.38
CA ALA A 12 -15.90 11.56 -0.33
C ALA A 12 -15.09 10.30 0.00
N ALA A 13 -14.63 9.55 -1.00
CA ALA A 13 -13.81 8.36 -0.80
C ALA A 13 -12.49 8.69 -0.10
N MET A 14 -11.79 9.76 -0.52
CA MET A 14 -10.59 10.22 0.17
C MET A 14 -10.87 10.59 1.64
N ALA A 15 -11.97 11.31 1.92
CA ALA A 15 -12.34 11.68 3.28
C ALA A 15 -12.61 10.43 4.15
N VAL A 16 -13.32 9.43 3.61
CA VAL A 16 -13.54 8.15 4.29
C VAL A 16 -12.21 7.44 4.54
N GLY A 17 -11.34 7.36 3.53
CA GLY A 17 -10.01 6.76 3.68
C GLY A 17 -9.17 7.45 4.74
N PHE A 18 -9.23 8.78 4.83
CA PHE A 18 -8.55 9.57 5.86
C PHE A 18 -9.10 9.28 7.26
N VAL A 19 -10.42 9.28 7.40
CA VAL A 19 -11.09 8.97 8.68
C VAL A 19 -10.75 7.54 9.12
N LEU A 20 -10.72 6.59 8.21
CA LEU A 20 -10.30 5.22 8.53
C LEU A 20 -8.83 5.19 8.93
N PHE A 21 -7.94 5.79 8.15
CA PHE A 21 -6.50 5.80 8.44
C PHE A 21 -6.17 6.35 9.83
N PHE A 22 -6.69 7.53 10.17
CA PHE A 22 -6.46 8.14 11.48
C PHE A 22 -7.33 7.55 12.59
N GLY A 23 -8.58 7.20 12.28
CA GLY A 23 -9.52 6.63 13.24
C GLY A 23 -9.02 5.30 13.77
N ILE A 24 -8.46 4.45 12.91
CA ILE A 24 -7.87 3.18 13.31
C ILE A 24 -6.65 3.41 14.19
N MET A 25 -5.90 4.52 14.07
CA MET A 25 -4.77 4.79 14.97
C MET A 25 -5.24 5.20 16.37
N ILE A 26 -6.34 5.93 16.47
CA ILE A 26 -6.77 6.58 17.73
C ILE A 26 -7.78 5.72 18.49
N SER A 27 -8.76 5.09 17.83
CA SER A 27 -9.85 4.39 18.50
C SER A 27 -9.79 2.86 18.35
N GLY A 28 -9.71 2.17 19.49
CA GLY A 28 -9.85 0.72 19.55
C GLY A 28 -11.24 0.24 19.11
N ASP A 29 -12.27 1.03 19.40
CA ASP A 29 -13.67 0.70 19.07
C ASP A 29 -13.91 0.66 17.56
N LEU A 30 -13.29 1.57 16.79
CA LEU A 30 -13.38 1.53 15.34
C LEU A 30 -12.73 0.26 14.79
N ARG A 31 -11.58 -0.15 15.34
CA ARG A 31 -10.93 -1.42 14.95
C ARG A 31 -11.86 -2.60 15.17
N HIS A 32 -12.48 -2.67 16.35
CA HIS A 32 -13.40 -3.76 16.68
C HIS A 32 -14.65 -3.74 15.78
N SER A 33 -15.27 -2.57 15.63
CA SER A 33 -16.46 -2.38 14.80
C SER A 33 -16.22 -2.75 13.34
N LEU A 34 -15.09 -2.33 12.76
CA LEU A 34 -14.68 -2.71 11.40
C LEU A 34 -14.48 -4.23 11.28
N GLY A 35 -13.87 -4.85 12.28
CA GLY A 35 -13.72 -6.30 12.33
C GLY A 35 -15.07 -7.02 12.35
N VAL A 36 -16.01 -6.59 13.20
CA VAL A 36 -17.36 -7.18 13.27
C VAL A 36 -18.13 -6.95 11.98
N ALA A 37 -18.06 -5.76 11.38
CA ALA A 37 -18.76 -5.40 10.15
C ALA A 37 -18.36 -6.27 8.94
N MET A 38 -17.09 -6.71 8.89
CA MET A 38 -16.59 -7.61 7.85
C MET A 38 -16.90 -9.09 8.14
N GLY A 39 -17.33 -9.43 9.36
CA GLY A 39 -17.68 -10.78 9.80
C GLY A 39 -18.69 -11.48 8.88
N PRO A 40 -19.83 -10.88 8.51
CA PRO A 40 -20.79 -11.50 7.59
C PRO A 40 -20.23 -11.77 6.19
N ILE A 41 -19.23 -10.99 5.75
CA ILE A 41 -18.68 -11.05 4.40
C ILE A 41 -17.59 -12.12 4.29
N ILE A 42 -16.70 -12.20 5.29
CA ILE A 42 -15.50 -13.05 5.24
C ILE A 42 -15.53 -14.18 6.27
N GLY A 43 -16.37 -14.07 7.31
CA GLY A 43 -16.45 -15.02 8.43
C GLY A 43 -16.80 -16.46 8.06
N TRP A 44 -17.38 -16.68 6.88
CA TRP A 44 -17.67 -18.02 6.38
C TRP A 44 -16.44 -18.70 5.74
N LEU A 45 -15.41 -17.96 5.33
CA LEU A 45 -14.22 -18.54 4.66
C LEU A 45 -13.46 -19.54 5.56
N PRO A 46 -13.12 -19.19 6.82
CA PRO A 46 -12.38 -20.11 7.70
C PRO A 46 -13.14 -21.38 8.07
N ALA A 47 -14.46 -21.41 7.87
CA ALA A 47 -15.27 -22.62 8.12
C ALA A 47 -15.08 -23.68 7.02
N ILE A 48 -14.61 -23.28 5.84
CA ILE A 48 -14.48 -24.14 4.65
C ILE A 48 -13.01 -24.35 4.28
N LEU A 49 -12.15 -23.35 4.54
CA LEU A 49 -10.75 -23.34 4.15
C LEU A 49 -9.82 -23.19 5.36
N PRO A 50 -8.64 -23.85 5.34
CA PRO A 50 -7.60 -23.58 6.32
C PRO A 50 -7.23 -22.10 6.33
N PHE A 51 -7.00 -21.53 7.51
CA PHE A 51 -6.79 -20.09 7.67
C PHE A 51 -5.63 -19.53 6.83
N HIS A 52 -4.59 -20.33 6.56
CA HIS A 52 -3.47 -19.96 5.69
C HIS A 52 -3.90 -19.70 4.24
N VAL A 53 -4.86 -20.48 3.74
CA VAL A 53 -5.45 -20.30 2.40
C VAL A 53 -6.34 -19.06 2.39
N VAL A 54 -7.07 -18.80 3.48
CA VAL A 54 -7.87 -17.58 3.64
C VAL A 54 -6.98 -16.34 3.57
N LEU A 55 -5.86 -16.32 4.30
CA LEU A 55 -4.87 -15.22 4.21
C LEU A 55 -4.30 -15.06 2.80
N PHE A 56 -4.03 -16.15 2.09
CA PHE A 56 -3.55 -16.09 0.71
C PHE A 56 -4.59 -15.49 -0.25
N VAL A 57 -5.85 -15.92 -0.15
CA VAL A 57 -6.97 -15.38 -0.95
C VAL A 57 -7.17 -13.89 -0.65
N MET A 58 -7.12 -13.50 0.63
CA MET A 58 -7.18 -12.10 1.05
C MET A 58 -6.02 -11.27 0.47
N ALA A 59 -4.79 -11.79 0.51
CA ALA A 59 -3.63 -11.15 -0.08
C ALA A 59 -3.77 -11.02 -1.60
N ALA A 60 -4.33 -12.03 -2.26
CA ALA A 60 -4.53 -12.02 -3.70
C ALA A 60 -5.57 -10.99 -4.15
N ILE A 61 -6.73 -10.98 -3.48
CA ILE A 61 -7.78 -9.97 -3.73
C ILE A 61 -7.23 -8.57 -3.44
N THR A 62 -6.48 -8.42 -2.34
CA THR A 62 -5.87 -7.14 -1.96
C THR A 62 -4.86 -6.65 -3.01
N GLY A 63 -3.96 -7.52 -3.45
CA GLY A 63 -3.04 -7.19 -4.54
C GLY A 63 -3.77 -6.80 -5.83
N LEU A 64 -4.92 -7.43 -6.11
CA LEU A 64 -5.70 -7.19 -7.32
C LEU A 64 -6.33 -5.82 -7.33
N TYR A 65 -7.16 -5.50 -6.35
CA TYR A 65 -7.78 -4.18 -6.32
C TYR A 65 -6.73 -3.09 -6.07
N ALA A 66 -5.68 -3.36 -5.27
CA ALA A 66 -4.64 -2.37 -5.04
C ALA A 66 -3.89 -2.02 -6.32
N SER A 67 -3.59 -3.01 -7.16
CA SER A 67 -2.97 -2.77 -8.45
C SER A 67 -3.90 -2.02 -9.39
N LEU A 68 -5.20 -2.36 -9.44
CA LEU A 68 -6.19 -1.63 -10.23
C LEU A 68 -6.29 -0.16 -9.79
N ILE A 69 -6.42 0.09 -8.50
CA ILE A 69 -6.47 1.45 -7.94
C ILE A 69 -5.18 2.20 -8.30
N GLN A 70 -4.01 1.59 -8.10
CA GLN A 70 -2.73 2.20 -8.50
C GLN A 70 -2.68 2.53 -10.00
N LYS A 71 -3.21 1.66 -10.87
CA LYS A 71 -3.27 1.90 -12.32
C LYS A 71 -4.08 3.13 -12.67
N TYR A 72 -5.27 3.27 -12.08
CA TYR A 72 -6.21 4.33 -12.44
C TYR A 72 -5.94 5.65 -11.72
N THR A 73 -5.34 5.60 -10.53
CA THR A 73 -5.11 6.79 -9.70
C THR A 73 -3.72 7.43 -9.93
N MET A 74 -2.73 6.66 -10.40
CA MET A 74 -1.36 7.13 -10.51
C MET A 74 -0.96 7.47 -11.95
N ASP A 75 -0.36 8.66 -12.14
CA ASP A 75 0.18 9.12 -13.42
C ASP A 75 1.61 8.60 -13.61
N TRP A 76 1.72 7.47 -14.30
CA TRP A 76 2.99 6.79 -14.54
C TRP A 76 3.91 7.54 -15.50
N GLU A 77 3.36 8.30 -16.45
CA GLU A 77 4.14 9.09 -17.39
C GLU A 77 4.81 10.26 -16.67
N PHE A 78 4.05 10.97 -15.83
CA PHE A 78 4.60 12.03 -14.99
C PHE A 78 5.68 11.48 -14.06
N LEU A 79 5.44 10.34 -13.39
CA LEU A 79 6.45 9.73 -12.51
C LEU A 79 7.74 9.37 -13.27
N ARG A 80 7.62 8.80 -14.48
CA ARG A 80 8.77 8.45 -15.32
C ARG A 80 9.54 9.70 -15.74
N ASN A 81 8.84 10.76 -16.15
CA ASN A 81 9.46 12.03 -16.52
C ASN A 81 10.21 12.67 -15.33
N GLN A 82 9.58 12.70 -14.16
CA GLN A 82 10.22 13.21 -12.94
C GLN A 82 11.44 12.38 -12.53
N GLN A 83 11.36 11.05 -12.63
CA GLN A 83 12.52 10.17 -12.37
C GLN A 83 13.67 10.45 -13.34
N ASN A 84 13.37 10.66 -14.62
CA ASN A 84 14.38 10.99 -15.62
C ASN A 84 15.02 12.37 -15.39
N LYS A 85 14.22 13.39 -15.08
CA LYS A 85 14.73 14.72 -14.69
C LYS A 85 15.64 14.63 -13.48
N MET A 86 15.23 13.89 -12.44
CA MET A 86 16.04 13.71 -11.23
C MET A 86 17.37 13.02 -11.53
N LYS A 87 17.36 11.96 -12.36
CA LYS A 87 18.59 11.27 -12.80
C LYS A 87 19.51 12.20 -13.60
N LYS A 88 18.94 13.02 -14.49
CA LYS A 88 19.71 14.00 -15.27
C LYS A 88 20.33 15.06 -14.36
N LEU A 89 19.55 15.65 -13.46
CA LEU A 89 20.05 16.63 -12.51
C LEU A 89 21.18 16.06 -11.64
N GLN A 90 21.03 14.82 -11.14
CA GLN A 90 22.10 14.18 -10.34
C GLN A 90 23.39 13.99 -11.13
N ARG A 91 23.31 13.68 -12.44
CA ARG A 91 24.48 13.58 -13.31
C ARG A 91 25.11 14.95 -13.54
N ASP A 92 24.31 15.94 -13.91
CA ASP A 92 24.77 17.31 -14.20
C ASP A 92 25.40 17.95 -12.96
N MET A 93 24.83 17.70 -11.77
CA MET A 93 25.39 18.12 -10.48
C MET A 93 26.75 17.48 -10.21
N LYS A 94 26.90 16.19 -10.48
CA LYS A 94 28.16 15.48 -10.29
C LYS A 94 29.23 16.01 -11.25
N GLU A 95 28.87 16.26 -12.51
CA GLU A 95 29.78 16.85 -13.51
C GLU A 95 30.22 18.26 -13.11
N ALA A 96 29.28 19.12 -12.69
CA ALA A 96 29.59 20.49 -12.26
C ALA A 96 30.47 20.54 -11.01
N GLN A 97 30.29 19.59 -10.08
CA GLN A 97 31.16 19.44 -8.90
C GLN A 97 32.57 19.00 -9.29
N LEU A 98 32.69 18.04 -10.21
CA LEU A 98 34.00 17.56 -10.69
C LEU A 98 34.74 18.62 -11.51
N SER A 99 34.02 19.47 -12.26
CA SER A 99 34.61 20.56 -13.03
C SER A 99 34.91 21.82 -12.20
N GLY A 100 34.54 21.86 -10.92
CA GLY A 100 34.76 23.00 -10.02
C GLY A 100 33.95 24.26 -10.38
N ASP A 101 32.89 24.13 -11.19
CA ASP A 101 32.10 25.26 -11.67
C ASP A 101 31.03 25.64 -10.64
N GLN A 102 31.37 26.53 -9.71
CA GLN A 102 30.46 26.96 -8.65
C GLN A 102 29.20 27.67 -9.17
N GLY A 103 29.28 28.36 -10.30
CA GLY A 103 28.12 29.03 -10.91
C GLY A 103 27.11 28.02 -11.42
N ARG A 104 27.59 26.98 -12.11
CA ARG A 104 26.75 25.86 -12.58
C ARG A 104 26.19 25.03 -11.43
N VAL A 105 26.96 24.81 -10.36
CA VAL A 105 26.47 24.14 -9.14
C VAL A 105 25.31 24.92 -8.50
N GLN A 106 25.44 26.25 -8.34
CA GLN A 106 24.36 27.07 -7.77
C GLN A 106 23.12 27.08 -8.67
N ALA A 107 23.29 27.14 -10.00
CA ALA A 107 22.18 27.08 -10.94
C ALA A 107 21.41 25.75 -10.83
N LEU A 108 22.12 24.62 -10.76
CA LEU A 108 21.53 23.29 -10.63
C LEU A 108 20.90 23.05 -9.25
N GLN A 109 21.45 23.61 -8.18
CA GLN A 109 20.81 23.60 -6.85
C GLN A 109 19.48 24.36 -6.86
N ASN A 110 19.42 25.51 -7.53
CA ASN A 110 18.16 26.26 -7.69
C ASN A 110 17.11 25.45 -8.48
N GLU A 111 17.54 24.72 -9.50
CA GLU A 111 16.67 23.80 -10.24
C GLU A 111 16.18 22.62 -9.37
N GLN A 112 17.06 22.07 -8.52
CA GLN A 112 16.69 21.06 -7.53
C GLN A 112 15.60 21.58 -6.59
N MET A 113 15.74 22.80 -6.06
CA MET A 113 14.74 23.42 -5.19
C MET A 113 13.40 23.62 -5.91
N LYS A 114 13.42 24.01 -7.19
CA LYS A 114 12.19 24.07 -8.00
C LYS A 114 11.52 22.69 -8.11
N MET A 115 12.29 21.63 -8.29
CA MET A 115 11.75 20.26 -8.30
C MET A 115 11.21 19.80 -6.94
N VAL A 116 11.67 20.36 -5.82
CA VAL A 116 11.07 20.11 -4.50
C VAL A 116 9.61 20.60 -4.48
N SER A 117 9.30 21.73 -5.10
CA SER A 117 7.90 22.20 -5.19
C SER A 117 6.99 21.23 -5.94
N GLU A 118 7.54 20.49 -6.92
CA GLU A 118 6.81 19.45 -7.67
C GLU A 118 6.65 18.14 -6.87
N GLN A 119 7.38 17.94 -5.76
CA GLN A 119 7.21 16.76 -4.89
C GLN A 119 5.84 16.74 -4.21
N GLY A 120 5.20 17.90 -3.99
CA GLY A 120 3.85 17.94 -3.43
C GLY A 120 2.85 17.18 -4.31
N LYS A 121 2.94 17.33 -5.64
CA LYS A 121 2.11 16.58 -6.58
C LYS A 121 2.44 15.09 -6.53
N MET A 122 3.72 14.72 -6.43
CA MET A 122 4.16 13.33 -6.28
C MET A 122 3.63 12.69 -5.00
N MET A 123 3.67 13.42 -3.89
CA MET A 123 3.12 12.98 -2.61
C MET A 123 1.60 12.75 -2.72
N GLN A 124 0.86 13.68 -3.32
CA GLN A 124 -0.58 13.51 -3.54
C GLN A 124 -0.90 12.28 -4.39
N MET A 125 -0.14 12.02 -5.45
CA MET A 125 -0.31 10.84 -6.30
C MET A 125 0.01 9.52 -5.59
N GLN A 126 0.85 9.51 -4.55
CA GLN A 126 1.11 8.33 -3.73
C GLN A 126 0.09 8.18 -2.59
N PHE A 127 -0.35 9.30 -2.01
CA PHE A 127 -1.27 9.32 -0.89
C PHE A 127 -2.70 8.93 -1.31
N LYS A 128 -3.15 9.41 -2.48
CA LYS A 128 -4.48 9.04 -3.01
C LYS A 128 -4.67 7.53 -3.09
N PRO A 129 -3.84 6.75 -3.82
CA PRO A 129 -3.98 5.29 -3.87
C PRO A 129 -3.97 4.65 -2.49
N MET A 130 -3.13 5.12 -1.57
CA MET A 130 -3.04 4.56 -0.22
C MET A 130 -4.37 4.67 0.54
N LEU A 131 -5.04 5.83 0.48
CA LEU A 131 -6.35 6.01 1.11
C LEU A 131 -7.41 5.12 0.47
N TYR A 132 -7.45 5.07 -0.86
CA TYR A 132 -8.41 4.25 -1.61
C TYR A 132 -8.26 2.77 -1.29
N ILE A 133 -7.03 2.27 -1.31
CA ILE A 133 -6.70 0.90 -0.92
C ILE A 133 -7.12 0.68 0.54
N GLY A 134 -6.79 1.63 1.41
CA GLY A 134 -7.11 1.61 2.84
C GLY A 134 -8.60 1.42 3.14
N ILE A 135 -9.50 2.02 2.36
CA ILE A 135 -10.96 1.89 2.57
C ILE A 135 -11.40 0.42 2.59
N VAL A 136 -10.78 -0.43 1.76
CA VAL A 136 -11.10 -1.86 1.66
C VAL A 136 -10.12 -2.71 2.47
N SER A 137 -8.84 -2.37 2.45
CA SER A 137 -7.79 -3.08 3.18
C SER A 137 -7.99 -3.03 4.68
N TYR A 138 -8.29 -1.85 5.23
CA TYR A 138 -8.32 -1.70 6.67
C TYR A 138 -9.41 -2.54 7.35
N PRO A 139 -10.68 -2.51 6.92
CA PRO A 139 -11.71 -3.37 7.52
C PRO A 139 -11.35 -4.85 7.42
N LEU A 140 -10.82 -5.26 6.26
CA LEU A 140 -10.40 -6.63 5.98
C LEU A 140 -9.28 -7.09 6.95
N PHE A 141 -8.28 -6.23 7.22
CA PHE A 141 -7.24 -6.52 8.21
C PHE A 141 -7.76 -6.51 9.65
N MET A 142 -8.66 -5.59 9.99
CA MET A 142 -9.26 -5.55 11.32
C MET A 142 -10.06 -6.81 11.63
N TRP A 143 -10.74 -7.36 10.62
CA TRP A 143 -11.40 -8.66 10.75
C TRP A 143 -10.41 -9.80 10.96
N ALA A 144 -9.33 -9.87 10.17
CA ALA A 144 -8.30 -10.89 10.35
C ALA A 144 -7.71 -10.84 11.77
N TYR A 145 -7.39 -9.62 12.25
CA TYR A 145 -6.89 -9.39 13.59
C TYR A 145 -7.89 -9.84 14.67
N LEU A 146 -9.17 -9.49 14.53
CA LEU A 146 -10.22 -9.88 15.47
C LEU A 146 -10.42 -11.40 15.49
N TYR A 147 -10.47 -12.03 14.31
CA TYR A 147 -10.63 -13.48 14.17
C TYR A 147 -9.46 -14.24 14.82
N ILE A 148 -8.23 -13.77 14.61
CA ILE A 148 -7.03 -14.36 15.24
C ILE A 148 -7.05 -14.19 16.75
N SER A 149 -7.45 -13.00 17.24
CA SER A 149 -7.57 -12.72 18.66
C SER A 149 -8.61 -13.63 19.34
N GLN A 150 -9.71 -13.94 18.65
CA GLN A 150 -10.76 -14.86 19.13
C GLN A 150 -10.34 -16.34 19.07
N ASN A 151 -9.32 -16.69 18.29
CA ASN A 151 -8.86 -18.06 18.08
C ASN A 151 -7.36 -18.20 18.44
N PRO A 152 -6.98 -18.01 19.72
CA PRO A 152 -5.58 -17.91 20.14
C PRO A 152 -4.78 -19.20 19.96
N ASN A 153 -5.45 -20.35 19.83
CA ASN A 153 -4.82 -21.67 19.70
C ASN A 153 -4.46 -22.03 18.25
N MET A 154 -4.66 -21.12 17.29
CA MET A 154 -4.31 -21.38 15.89
C MET A 154 -2.80 -21.45 15.70
N ILE A 155 -2.35 -22.60 15.19
CA ILE A 155 -0.97 -22.85 14.84
C ILE A 155 -0.82 -22.96 13.32
N MET A 156 0.26 -22.36 12.81
CA MET A 156 0.64 -22.41 11.40
C MET A 156 2.02 -23.02 11.26
N THR A 157 2.19 -23.92 10.30
CA THR A 157 3.52 -24.36 9.87
C THR A 157 4.03 -23.45 8.77
N PHE A 158 5.09 -22.71 9.07
CA PHE A 158 5.79 -21.84 8.12
C PHE A 158 6.94 -22.58 7.45
N PRO A 159 7.15 -22.39 6.14
CA PRO A 159 8.18 -23.12 5.39
C PRO A 159 9.62 -22.83 5.87
N PHE A 160 9.87 -21.65 6.44
CA PHE A 160 11.22 -21.26 6.87
C PHE A 160 11.42 -21.29 8.39
N TRP A 161 10.34 -21.23 9.18
CA TRP A 161 10.39 -20.99 10.62
C TRP A 161 9.75 -22.13 11.44
N GLY A 162 9.13 -23.12 10.79
CA GLY A 162 8.47 -24.23 11.49
C GLY A 162 7.09 -23.85 12.04
N THR A 163 6.60 -24.61 13.01
CA THR A 163 5.23 -24.45 13.55
C THR A 163 5.20 -23.42 14.67
N HIS A 164 4.43 -22.34 14.47
CA HIS A 164 4.28 -21.27 15.46
C HIS A 164 2.81 -20.85 15.64
N PRO A 165 2.46 -20.29 16.81
CA PRO A 165 1.17 -19.65 17.02
C PRO A 165 1.05 -18.42 16.11
N ILE A 166 -0.08 -18.29 15.43
CA ILE A 166 -0.31 -17.23 14.44
C ILE A 166 -0.40 -15.83 15.06
N ASN A 167 -0.75 -15.76 16.36
CA ASN A 167 -0.85 -14.55 17.17
C ASN A 167 0.48 -14.14 17.83
N ASN A 168 1.54 -14.92 17.68
CA ASN A 168 2.82 -14.60 18.29
C ASN A 168 3.60 -13.56 17.45
N THR A 169 4.60 -12.93 18.06
CA THR A 169 5.50 -12.00 17.38
C THR A 169 6.65 -12.74 16.69
N VAL A 170 6.97 -12.31 15.47
CA VAL A 170 8.08 -12.81 14.62
C VAL A 170 9.34 -12.04 14.97
N ILE A 171 9.30 -10.71 14.76
CA ILE A 171 10.39 -9.77 15.02
C ILE A 171 9.74 -8.46 15.48
N GLY A 172 10.10 -7.98 16.68
CA GLY A 172 9.55 -6.75 17.24
C GLY A 172 8.02 -6.80 17.35
N PRO A 173 7.28 -5.76 16.91
CA PRO A 173 5.81 -5.73 16.97
C PRO A 173 5.13 -6.47 15.81
N VAL A 174 5.88 -7.17 14.94
CA VAL A 174 5.32 -7.85 13.76
C VAL A 174 4.81 -9.23 14.12
N LEU A 175 3.53 -9.51 13.85
CA LEU A 175 2.88 -10.80 14.12
C LEU A 175 3.09 -11.81 12.98
N TYR A 176 3.06 -13.12 13.29
CA TYR A 176 3.28 -14.21 12.31
C TYR A 176 2.30 -14.15 11.14
N TRP A 177 1.03 -13.92 11.43
CA TRP A 177 -0.01 -13.79 10.38
C TRP A 177 0.24 -12.62 9.44
N PHE A 178 0.71 -11.49 9.98
CA PHE A 178 0.97 -10.28 9.20
C PHE A 178 2.19 -10.47 8.31
N TYR A 179 3.25 -11.09 8.85
CA TYR A 179 4.41 -11.50 8.07
C TYR A 179 4.03 -12.43 6.92
N TRP A 180 3.23 -13.47 7.20
CA TRP A 180 2.81 -14.42 6.18
C TRP A 180 1.94 -13.79 5.10
N TYR A 181 1.01 -12.93 5.50
CA TYR A 181 0.25 -12.12 4.58
C TYR A 181 1.17 -11.30 3.68
N PHE A 182 2.18 -10.63 4.24
CA PHE A 182 3.13 -9.82 3.49
C PHE A 182 3.91 -10.67 2.48
N VAL A 183 4.46 -11.82 2.91
CA VAL A 183 5.18 -12.75 2.03
C VAL A 183 4.29 -13.25 0.88
N CYS A 184 3.04 -13.60 1.16
CA CYS A 184 2.07 -14.01 0.13
C CYS A 184 1.70 -12.86 -0.82
N SER A 185 1.65 -11.63 -0.31
CA SER A 185 1.23 -10.45 -1.08
C SER A 185 2.26 -10.04 -2.15
N LEU A 186 3.55 -10.29 -1.93
CA LEU A 186 4.63 -9.90 -2.85
C LEU A 186 4.50 -10.57 -4.24
N PRO A 187 4.48 -11.91 -4.36
CA PRO A 187 4.39 -12.55 -5.68
C PRO A 187 3.06 -12.24 -6.35
N VAL A 188 1.96 -12.16 -5.59
CA VAL A 188 0.65 -11.85 -6.16
C VAL A 188 0.64 -10.43 -6.75
N SER A 189 1.20 -9.45 -6.03
CA SER A 189 1.33 -8.08 -6.52
C SER A 189 2.15 -8.02 -7.82
N GLN A 190 3.23 -8.80 -7.92
CA GLN A 190 4.07 -8.85 -9.13
C GLN A 190 3.33 -9.49 -10.31
N ILE A 191 2.64 -10.61 -10.09
CA ILE A 191 1.86 -11.30 -11.12
C ILE A 191 0.78 -10.37 -11.67
N ILE A 192 0.07 -9.68 -10.78
CA ILE A 192 -1.04 -8.80 -11.16
C ILE A 192 -0.54 -7.57 -11.91
N ARG A 193 0.56 -6.96 -11.47
CA ARG A 193 1.20 -5.85 -12.20
C ARG A 193 1.60 -6.27 -13.61
N LYS A 194 2.19 -7.46 -13.75
CA LYS A 194 2.55 -8.01 -15.06
C LYS A 194 1.31 -8.32 -15.91
N ALA A 195 0.25 -8.87 -15.32
CA ALA A 195 -0.99 -9.20 -16.02
C ALA A 195 -1.77 -7.95 -16.49
N LEU A 196 -1.69 -6.86 -15.73
CA LEU A 196 -2.38 -5.60 -16.04
C LEU A 196 -1.49 -4.61 -16.82
N ASP A 197 -0.27 -5.00 -17.17
CA ASP A 197 0.75 -4.14 -17.79
C ASP A 197 1.01 -2.84 -17.02
N ILE A 198 0.86 -2.90 -15.69
CA ILE A 198 1.05 -1.76 -14.79
C ILE A 198 2.53 -1.75 -14.39
N GLY A 199 3.27 -0.78 -14.91
CA GLY A 199 4.67 -0.61 -14.55
C GLY A 199 5.56 -1.73 -15.09
N SER A 200 5.21 -2.35 -16.23
CA SER A 200 6.19 -3.04 -17.06
C SER A 200 7.20 -2.00 -17.56
N MET A 201 8.25 -1.80 -16.77
CA MET A 201 9.51 -1.30 -17.32
C MET A 201 10.12 -2.44 -18.13
N SER A 202 9.63 -2.62 -19.35
CA SER A 202 10.45 -3.04 -20.48
C SER A 202 10.63 -1.85 -21.40
#